data_AF-A0A931UEQ5-F1
#
_entry.id   AF-A0A931UEQ5-F1
#
_cell.length_a   1.000
_cell.length_b   1.000
_cell.length_c   1.000
_cell.angle_alpha   90.00
_cell.angle_beta   90.00
_cell.angle_gamma   90.00
#
_symmetry.space_group_name_H-M   'P 1'
#
loop_
_entity.id
_entity.type
_entity.pdbx_description
1 polymer ?
#
loop_
_entity_poly.entity_id
_entity_poly.type
_entity_poly.pdbx_seq_one_letter_code
_entity_poly.pdbx_strand_id
1 'polypeptide(L)'
;MEDEEPLSPALIRELKRRLRDSRDPVRYMLVSEFSRRFILYYNVSSGMFAMNDPNGGTLFKRREAAEGVKKILGKGITIVQYTTKGEKLKRLSPYRGRWIRRRRRHA
;
A
#
# COMPACT_ATOMS: atom_id res chain seq x y z
N MET A 1 38.29 -26.75 5.12
CA MET A 1 37.50 -25.92 6.04
C MET A 1 37.21 -24.66 5.26
N GLU A 2 35.96 -24.42 4.88
CA GLU A 2 35.60 -23.18 4.16
C GLU A 2 35.67 -22.03 5.16
N ASP A 3 36.58 -21.09 4.90
CA ASP A 3 36.63 -19.81 5.59
C ASP A 3 35.35 -19.04 5.23
N GLU A 4 34.34 -19.06 6.11
CA GLU A 4 33.19 -18.18 5.99
C GLU A 4 33.69 -16.73 6.16
N GLU A 5 33.93 -16.05 5.04
CA GLU A 5 34.25 -14.63 5.05
C GLU A 5 33.19 -13.87 5.86
N PRO A 6 33.59 -13.06 6.86
CA PRO A 6 32.64 -12.32 7.67
C PRO A 6 31.86 -11.35 6.78
N LEU A 7 30.53 -11.44 6.82
CA LEU A 7 29.63 -10.61 6.03
C LEU A 7 29.96 -9.12 6.21
N SER A 8 30.10 -8.40 5.09
CA SER A 8 30.29 -6.95 5.11
C SER A 8 29.18 -6.25 5.92
N PRO A 9 29.50 -5.20 6.71
CA PRO A 9 28.50 -4.42 7.45
C PRO A 9 27.35 -3.89 6.58
N ALA A 10 27.61 -3.57 5.31
CA ALA A 10 26.60 -3.15 4.35
C ALA A 10 25.61 -4.26 4.01
N LEU A 11 26.11 -5.49 3.83
CA LEU A 11 25.30 -6.67 3.55
C LEU A 11 24.46 -7.06 4.77
N ILE A 12 25.03 -7.00 5.98
CA ILE A 12 24.28 -7.21 7.23
C ILE A 12 23.14 -6.18 7.37
N ARG A 13 23.40 -4.91 7.06
CA ARG A 13 22.39 -3.85 7.12
C ARG A 13 21.25 -4.09 6.14
N GLU A 14 21.58 -4.49 4.92
CA GLU A 14 20.59 -4.83 3.89
C GLU A 14 19.77 -6.07 4.27
N LEU A 15 20.41 -7.12 4.79
CA LEU A 15 19.73 -8.33 5.29
C LEU A 15 18.77 -8.00 6.44
N LYS A 16 19.21 -7.21 7.43
CA LYS A 16 18.34 -6.74 8.53
C LYS A 16 17.17 -5.90 8.01
N ARG A 17 17.38 -5.07 6.98
CA ARG A 17 16.30 -4.31 6.33
C ARG A 17 15.30 -5.25 5.65
N ARG A 18 15.77 -6.19 4.84
CA ARG A 18 14.92 -7.19 4.17
C ARG A 18 14.12 -8.04 5.16
N LEU A 19 14.73 -8.44 6.27
CA LEU A 19 14.05 -9.19 7.34
C LEU A 19 12.93 -8.37 7.97
N ARG A 20 13.19 -7.09 8.29
CA ARG A 20 12.17 -6.17 8.82
C ARG A 20 11.04 -5.97 7.81
N ASP A 21 11.36 -5.69 6.56
CA ASP A 21 10.37 -5.52 5.48
C ASP A 21 9.56 -6.81 5.25
N SER A 22 10.16 -7.98 5.48
CA SER A 22 9.46 -9.26 5.38
C SER A 22 8.49 -9.52 6.53
N ARG A 23 8.82 -9.03 7.73
CA ARG A 23 8.00 -9.17 8.93
C ARG A 23 6.94 -8.08 9.07
N ASP A 24 7.09 -6.96 8.35
CA ASP A 24 6.10 -5.89 8.37
C ASP A 24 4.77 -6.39 7.74
N PRO A 25 3.67 -6.47 8.51
CA PRO A 25 2.38 -6.90 7.99
C PRO A 25 1.65 -5.77 7.24
N VAL A 26 2.20 -4.55 7.23
CA VAL A 26 1.58 -3.42 6.55
C VAL A 26 1.63 -3.63 5.04
N ARG A 27 0.50 -3.38 4.40
CA ARG A 27 0.32 -3.40 2.96
C ARG A 27 -0.30 -2.09 2.53
N TYR A 28 0.02 -1.67 1.32
CA TYR A 28 -0.50 -0.46 0.70
C TYR A 28 -1.49 -0.86 -0.37
N MET A 29 -2.64 -0.20 -0.45
CA MET A 29 -3.66 -0.45 -1.46
C MET A 29 -4.08 0.85 -2.12
N LEU A 30 -4.36 0.79 -3.42
CA LEU A 30 -4.85 1.92 -4.19
C LEU A 30 -6.38 1.94 -4.18
N VAL A 31 -6.92 3.07 -3.75
CA VAL A 31 -8.34 3.23 -3.46
C VAL A 31 -8.87 4.52 -4.06
N SER A 32 -10.03 4.46 -4.71
CA SER A 32 -10.84 5.65 -5.03
C SER A 32 -12.02 5.74 -4.07
N GLU A 33 -12.03 6.76 -3.22
CA GLU A 33 -13.03 6.96 -2.16
C GLU A 33 -14.03 8.04 -2.56
N PHE A 34 -15.28 7.66 -2.82
CA PHE A 34 -16.37 8.64 -3.04
C PHE A 34 -17.17 8.88 -1.76
N SER A 35 -17.57 7.79 -1.09
CA SER A 35 -18.26 7.81 0.21
C SER A 35 -17.79 6.64 1.08
N ARG A 36 -18.17 6.62 2.36
CA ARG A 36 -17.88 5.46 3.24
C ARG A 36 -18.56 4.16 2.78
N ARG A 37 -19.61 4.25 1.95
CA ARG A 37 -20.35 3.12 1.39
C ARG A 37 -20.02 2.86 -0.08
N PHE A 38 -19.13 3.68 -0.67
CA PHE A 38 -18.76 3.57 -2.07
C PHE A 38 -17.26 3.80 -2.23
N ILE A 39 -16.53 2.70 -2.10
CA ILE A 39 -15.07 2.63 -2.16
C ILE A 39 -14.69 1.66 -3.27
N LEU A 40 -13.81 2.09 -4.16
CA LEU A 40 -13.27 1.26 -5.23
C LEU A 40 -11.83 0.87 -4.93
N TYR A 41 -11.51 -0.41 -5.05
CA TYR A 41 -10.19 -0.99 -4.76
C TYR A 41 -9.54 -1.47 -6.05
N TYR A 42 -8.38 -0.91 -6.40
CA TYR A 42 -7.73 -1.21 -7.67
C TYR A 42 -7.05 -2.58 -7.66
N ASN A 43 -7.30 -3.38 -8.69
CA ASN A 43 -6.63 -4.64 -8.95
C ASN A 43 -5.68 -4.50 -10.14
N VAL A 44 -4.39 -4.67 -9.89
CA VAL A 44 -3.34 -4.54 -10.93
C VAL A 44 -3.42 -5.67 -11.95
N SER A 45 -3.79 -6.88 -11.53
CA SER A 45 -3.83 -8.06 -12.40
C SER A 45 -4.93 -7.97 -13.45
N SER A 46 -6.11 -7.47 -13.07
CA SER A 46 -7.22 -7.28 -14.01
C SER A 46 -7.28 -5.87 -14.62
N GLY A 47 -6.55 -4.89 -14.07
CA GLY A 47 -6.67 -3.49 -14.44
C GLY A 47 -8.01 -2.85 -14.06
N MET A 48 -8.82 -3.53 -13.24
CA MET A 48 -10.17 -3.10 -12.87
C MET A 48 -10.26 -2.72 -11.38
N PHE A 49 -11.41 -2.14 -10.99
CA PHE A 49 -11.71 -1.84 -9.60
C PHE A 49 -12.74 -2.82 -9.04
N ALA A 50 -12.43 -3.42 -7.89
CA ALA A 50 -13.41 -4.10 -7.05
C ALA A 50 -14.24 -3.06 -6.27
N MET A 51 -15.55 -3.23 -6.27
CA MET A 51 -16.47 -2.29 -5.61
C MET A 51 -16.81 -2.78 -4.21
N ASN A 52 -16.53 -1.96 -3.20
CA ASN A 52 -16.85 -2.17 -1.77
C ASN A 52 -16.27 -3.44 -1.12
N ASP A 53 -15.54 -4.27 -1.85
CA ASP A 53 -14.77 -5.39 -1.32
C ASP A 53 -13.26 -5.11 -1.39
N PRO A 54 -12.59 -4.89 -0.24
CA PRO A 54 -11.15 -4.67 -0.21
C PRO A 54 -10.34 -5.91 -0.62
N ASN A 55 -10.89 -7.13 -0.53
CA ASN A 55 -10.14 -8.34 -0.92
C ASN A 55 -9.92 -8.43 -2.43
N GLY A 56 -10.76 -7.76 -3.23
CA GLY A 56 -10.55 -7.65 -4.67
C GLY A 56 -9.44 -6.69 -5.09
N GLY A 57 -8.86 -5.91 -4.16
CA GLY A 57 -7.78 -4.96 -4.44
C GLY A 57 -6.38 -5.56 -4.31
N THR A 58 -5.40 -5.00 -5.02
CA THR A 58 -4.00 -5.43 -4.92
C THR A 58 -3.31 -4.84 -3.70
N LEU A 59 -2.66 -5.71 -2.93
CA LEU A 59 -1.84 -5.37 -1.77
C LEU A 59 -0.37 -5.21 -2.17
N PHE A 60 0.12 -3.99 -2.16
CA PHE A 60 1.53 -3.68 -2.37
C PHE A 60 2.30 -3.83 -1.05
N LYS A 61 3.41 -4.56 -1.08
CA LYS A 61 4.32 -4.66 0.08
C LYS A 61 5.08 -3.35 0.35
N ARG A 62 5.39 -2.60 -0.70
CA ARG A 62 6.17 -1.35 -0.63
C ARG A 62 5.32 -0.15 -1.05
N ARG A 63 5.49 0.98 -0.35
CA ARG A 63 4.75 2.21 -0.64
C ARG A 63 5.13 2.78 -2.00
N GLU A 64 6.40 2.74 -2.34
CA GLU A 64 6.98 3.29 -3.57
C GLU A 64 6.38 2.58 -4.79
N ALA A 65 6.16 1.27 -4.70
CA ALA A 65 5.50 0.50 -5.76
C ALA A 65 4.04 0.95 -5.95
N ALA A 66 3.29 1.15 -4.87
CA ALA A 66 1.95 1.70 -4.93
C ALA A 66 1.93 3.13 -5.49
N GLU A 67 2.93 3.96 -5.15
CA GLU A 67 3.09 5.32 -5.68
C GLU A 67 3.38 5.33 -7.19
N GLY A 68 4.16 4.37 -7.69
CA GLY A 68 4.39 4.19 -9.12
C GLY A 68 3.08 3.94 -9.88
N VAL A 69 2.29 2.96 -9.43
CA VAL A 69 0.99 2.65 -10.06
C VAL A 69 -0.01 3.81 -9.91
N LYS A 70 -0.03 4.48 -8.75
CA LYS A 70 -0.86 5.67 -8.53
C LYS A 70 -0.57 6.78 -9.55
N LYS A 71 0.70 7.02 -9.89
CA LYS A 71 1.08 8.05 -10.88
C LYS A 71 0.44 7.78 -12.25
N ILE A 72 0.33 6.51 -12.64
CA ILE A 72 -0.30 6.09 -13.89
C ILE A 72 -1.81 6.28 -13.85
N LEU A 73 -2.47 5.86 -12.75
CA LEU A 73 -3.94 6.01 -12.60
C LEU A 73 -4.39 7.46 -12.44
N GLY A 74 -3.51 8.33 -11.97
CA GLY A 74 -3.73 9.77 -11.89
C GLY A 74 -4.54 10.22 -10.67
N LYS A 75 -5.37 11.25 -10.87
CA LYS A 75 -6.07 11.96 -9.79
C LYS A 75 -7.23 11.11 -9.24
N GLY A 76 -7.60 11.36 -7.98
CA GLY A 76 -8.70 10.67 -7.31
C GLY A 76 -8.31 9.35 -6.62
N ILE A 77 -7.13 8.80 -6.91
CA ILE A 77 -6.58 7.63 -6.24
C ILE A 77 -5.79 8.04 -4.98
N THR A 78 -6.03 7.31 -3.90
CA THR A 78 -5.34 7.45 -2.62
C THR A 78 -4.69 6.12 -2.25
N ILE A 79 -3.51 6.19 -1.62
CA ILE A 79 -2.85 5.02 -1.03
C ILE A 79 -3.34 4.89 0.41
N VAL A 80 -3.88 3.72 0.73
CA VAL A 80 -4.41 3.37 2.04
C VAL A 80 -3.57 2.24 2.61
N GLN A 81 -3.22 2.34 3.90
CA GLN A 81 -2.54 1.26 4.60
C GLN A 81 -3.55 0.24 5.14
N TYR A 82 -3.19 -1.02 4.98
CA TYR A 82 -3.86 -2.19 5.51
C TYR A 82 -2.85 -3.03 6.29
N THR A 83 -3.34 -3.91 7.17
CA THR A 83 -2.56 -4.97 7.77
C THR A 83 -3.15 -6.32 7.37
N THR A 84 -2.28 -7.30 7.17
CA THR A 84 -2.65 -8.71 6.97
C THR A 84 -2.38 -9.55 8.21
N LYS A 85 -2.12 -8.92 9.37
CA LYS A 85 -1.87 -9.63 10.63
C LYS A 85 -3.15 -10.36 11.08
N GLY A 86 -3.03 -11.66 11.36
CA GLY A 86 -4.15 -12.49 11.84
C GLY A 86 -5.13 -12.88 10.73
N GLU A 87 -4.64 -13.07 9.50
CA GLU A 87 -5.38 -13.56 8.31
C GLU A 87 -6.54 -12.68 7.84
N LYS A 88 -6.84 -11.59 8.55
CA LYS A 88 -7.89 -10.64 8.20
C LYS A 88 -7.27 -9.35 7.68
N LEU A 89 -7.77 -8.92 6.53
CA LEU A 89 -7.41 -7.64 5.94
C LEU A 89 -8.07 -6.50 6.74
N LYS A 90 -7.28 -5.74 7.51
CA LYS A 90 -7.77 -4.61 8.30
C LYS A 90 -7.17 -3.30 7.83
N ARG A 91 -8.03 -2.31 7.58
CA ARG A 91 -7.62 -0.96 7.22
C ARG A 91 -6.99 -0.24 8.42
N LEU A 92 -5.85 0.41 8.21
CA LEU A 92 -5.12 1.18 9.21
C LEU A 92 -5.27 2.70 9.00
N SER A 93 -5.25 3.17 7.75
CA SER A 93 -5.39 4.60 7.49
C SER A 93 -6.84 5.06 7.60
N PRO A 94 -7.12 6.27 8.13
CA PRO A 94 -8.47 6.80 8.19
C PRO A 94 -9.07 6.95 6.79
N TYR A 95 -10.39 6.94 6.71
CA TYR A 95 -11.12 7.35 5.52
C TYR A 95 -10.85 8.84 5.26
N ARG A 96 -10.39 9.19 4.05
CA ARG A 96 -10.08 10.58 3.71
C ARG A 96 -11.12 11.18 2.76
N GLY A 97 -11.80 10.35 1.97
CA GLY A 97 -12.88 10.76 1.07
C GLY A 97 -12.49 11.81 0.04
N ARG A 98 -13.42 12.14 -0.88
CA ARG A 98 -13.23 13.23 -1.85
C ARG A 98 -13.23 14.65 -1.23
N TRP A 99 -13.56 14.80 0.04
CA TRP A 99 -13.84 16.10 0.67
C TRP A 99 -12.61 16.95 1.01
N ILE A 100 -11.40 16.37 1.12
CA ILE A 100 -10.20 17.13 1.48
C ILE A 100 -9.70 18.08 0.37
N ARG A 101 -10.18 17.93 -0.89
CA ARG A 101 -9.69 18.73 -2.02
C ARG A 101 -10.51 19.99 -2.37
N ARG A 102 -11.72 20.18 -1.83
CA ARG A 102 -12.54 21.37 -2.16
C ARG A 102 -12.19 22.63 -1.34
N ARG A 103 -11.48 22.51 -0.21
CA ARG A 103 -11.25 23.65 0.72
C ARG A 103 -9.98 24.50 0.47
N ARG A 104 -9.21 24.27 -0.59
CA ARG A 104 -7.96 25.04 -0.88
C ARG A 104 -8.02 25.94 -2.12
N ARG A 105 -9.21 26.34 -2.58
CA ARG A 105 -9.36 27.26 -3.73
C ARG A 105 -10.00 28.62 -3.40
N HIS A 106 -10.25 28.91 -2.14
CA HIS A 106 -10.65 30.24 -1.67
C HIS A 106 -9.95 30.52 -0.33
N ALA A 107 -8.70 30.94 -0.41
CA ALA A 107 -7.96 31.67 0.61
C ALA A 107 -6.98 32.57 -0.13
#